data_AF-A0A0S4LPP1-F1
#
_entry.id   AF-A0A0S4LPP1-F1
#
_cell.length_a   1.000
_cell.length_b   1.000
_cell.length_c   1.000
_cell.angle_alpha   90.00
_cell.angle_beta   90.00
_cell.angle_gamma   90.00
#
_symmetry.space_group_name_H-M   'P 1'
#
loop_
_entity.id
_entity.type
_entity.pdbx_description
1 polymer ?
#
loop_
_entity_poly.entity_id
_entity_poly.type
_entity_poly.pdbx_seq_one_letter_code
_entity_poly.pdbx_strand_id
1 'polypeptide(L)'
;MKCPQCFMENDASATKCSVCEQALNAPRAKSVKYMSFYAEYFAFRELVTPQLIKVIYFIGACFITAGGLLSILSPDALDEYAAGPIFTRLGGVAALVMGNLVWRIMCEGAILLFSLHELLVSIDTRTGLLVRQGKRIEP
;
A
#
# COMPACT_ATOMS: atom_id res chain seq x y z
N MET A 1 -0.56 19.60 27.70
CA MET A 1 -0.44 18.35 28.49
C MET A 1 -1.11 18.53 29.84
N LYS A 2 -1.73 17.49 30.42
CA LYS A 2 -2.41 17.59 31.72
C LYS A 2 -1.45 17.30 32.87
N CYS A 3 -1.53 18.12 33.93
CA CYS A 3 -0.78 17.87 35.15
C CYS A 3 -1.33 16.63 35.88
N PRO A 4 -0.49 15.68 36.33
CA PRO A 4 -0.96 14.48 37.03
C PRO A 4 -1.52 14.76 38.44
N GLN A 5 -1.24 15.93 39.02
CA GLN A 5 -1.69 16.30 40.38
C GLN A 5 -3.02 17.08 40.35
N CYS A 6 -3.06 18.18 39.60
CA CYS A 6 -4.22 19.09 39.59
C CYS A 6 -5.08 18.99 38.32
N PHE A 7 -4.74 18.10 37.38
CA PHE A 7 -5.45 17.87 36.10
C PHE A 7 -5.65 19.10 35.20
N MET A 8 -5.05 20.24 35.54
CA MET A 8 -5.09 21.44 34.72
C MET A 8 -4.34 21.25 33.41
N GLU A 9 -4.89 21.85 32.35
CA GLU A 9 -4.31 21.85 31.02
C GLU A 9 -3.21 22.92 30.95
N ASN A 10 -2.02 22.52 30.51
CA ASN A 10 -0.86 23.40 30.37
C ASN A 10 -0.26 23.29 28.97
N ASP A 11 0.45 24.32 28.53
CA ASP A 11 1.12 24.35 27.23
C ASP A 11 2.09 23.18 27.06
N ALA A 12 2.21 22.65 25.84
CA ALA A 12 3.03 21.47 25.56
C ALA A 12 4.52 21.67 25.87
N SER A 13 4.98 22.92 25.95
CA SER A 13 6.37 23.30 26.24
C SER A 13 6.60 23.74 27.70
N ALA A 14 5.57 23.79 28.53
CA ALA A 14 5.69 24.26 29.90
C ALA A 14 6.43 23.23 30.78
N THR A 15 7.58 23.61 31.32
CA THR A 15 8.41 22.77 32.21
C THR A 15 7.84 22.65 33.64
N LYS A 16 6.87 23.48 33.98
CA LYS A 16 6.22 23.52 35.31
C LYS A 16 4.75 23.86 35.18
N CYS A 17 3.93 23.31 36.08
CA CYS A 17 2.51 23.62 36.16
C CYS A 17 2.31 25.06 36.68
N SER A 18 1.40 25.80 36.04
CA SER A 18 1.05 27.18 36.46
C SER A 18 0.30 27.26 37.79
N VAL A 19 -0.33 26.16 38.23
CA VAL A 19 -1.18 26.13 39.43
C VAL A 19 -0.48 25.52 40.63
N CYS A 20 0.19 24.38 40.46
CA CYS A 20 0.82 23.65 41.58
C CYS A 20 2.36 23.63 41.53
N GLU A 21 2.98 24.36 40.60
CA GLU A 21 4.43 24.44 40.38
C GLU A 21 5.17 23.10 40.18
N GLN A 22 4.44 21.99 40.06
CA GLN A 22 4.99 20.67 39.82
C GLN A 22 5.75 20.65 38.49
N ALA A 23 6.97 20.11 38.49
CA ALA A 23 7.75 19.88 37.28
C ALA A 23 7.00 18.94 36.33
N LEU A 24 6.77 19.40 35.10
CA LEU A 24 6.16 18.60 34.04
C LEU A 24 7.28 18.06 33.16
N ASN A 25 7.42 16.74 33.14
CA ASN A 25 8.36 16.09 32.23
C ASN A 25 7.83 16.23 30.80
N ALA A 26 8.52 17.01 29.96
CA ALA A 26 8.20 17.09 28.55
C ALA A 26 8.21 15.68 27.96
N PRO A 27 7.18 15.29 27.17
CA PRO A 27 7.20 14.02 26.48
C PRO A 27 8.44 14.00 25.56
N ARG A 28 9.36 13.07 25.85
CA ARG A 28 10.59 12.89 25.05
C ARG A 28 10.16 12.60 23.62
N ALA A 29 10.37 13.55 22.70
CA ALA A 29 10.14 13.34 21.28
C ALA A 29 11.03 12.16 20.85
N LYS A 30 10.42 11.00 20.59
CA LYS A 30 11.15 9.85 20.06
C LYS A 30 11.60 10.24 18.66
N SER A 31 12.92 10.34 18.46
CA SER A 31 13.50 10.56 17.13
C SER A 31 13.06 9.42 16.22
N VAL A 32 12.29 9.74 15.19
CA VAL A 32 11.90 8.79 14.16
C VAL A 32 13.18 8.40 13.42
N LYS A 33 13.65 7.18 13.65
CA LYS A 33 14.79 6.61 12.93
C LYS A 33 14.27 6.24 11.55
N TYR A 34 14.68 6.98 10.52
CA TYR A 34 14.41 6.60 9.13
C TYR A 34 15.20 5.31 8.86
N MET A 35 14.53 4.18 8.98
CA MET A 35 15.06 2.90 8.55
C MET A 35 15.06 2.91 7.02
N SER A 36 16.10 2.36 6.39
CA SER A 36 16.22 2.40 4.93
C SER A 36 14.97 1.78 4.29
N PHE A 37 14.43 2.46 3.28
CA PHE A 37 13.25 2.07 2.49
C PHE A 37 13.20 0.56 2.19
N TYR A 38 14.31 -0.06 1.82
CA TYR A 38 14.40 -1.48 1.50
C TYR A 38 14.17 -2.44 2.69
N ALA A 39 14.53 -2.05 3.90
CA ALA A 39 14.35 -2.86 5.10
C ALA A 39 12.90 -2.83 5.60
N GLU A 40 12.21 -1.71 5.40
CA GLU A 40 10.76 -1.59 5.67
C GLU A 40 9.94 -2.30 4.57
N TYR A 41 10.43 -2.35 3.33
CA TYR A 41 9.79 -3.08 2.21
C TYR A 41 9.70 -4.60 2.42
N PHE A 42 10.68 -5.22 3.08
CA PHE A 42 10.66 -6.65 3.41
C PHE A 42 10.05 -6.95 4.79
N ALA A 43 9.83 -5.92 5.61
CA ALA A 43 9.08 -6.05 6.86
C ALA A 43 7.59 -6.13 6.52
N PHE A 44 7.13 -7.34 6.24
CA PHE A 44 5.78 -7.80 5.85
C PHE A 44 4.67 -7.48 6.89
N ARG A 45 4.66 -6.27 7.43
CA ARG A 45 3.89 -5.85 8.61
C ARG A 45 3.10 -4.57 8.38
N GLU A 46 3.42 -3.83 7.32
CA GLU A 46 2.68 -2.65 6.88
C GLU A 46 2.44 -2.78 5.37
N LEU A 47 1.26 -2.37 4.91
CA LEU A 47 0.74 -2.60 3.56
C LEU A 47 1.52 -1.84 2.47
N VAL A 48 2.75 -2.28 2.21
CA VAL A 48 3.60 -1.83 1.10
C VAL A 48 3.19 -2.48 -0.23
N THR A 49 2.16 -3.32 -0.24
CA THR A 49 1.77 -4.06 -1.45
C THR A 49 1.25 -3.21 -2.62
N PRO A 50 0.40 -2.18 -2.46
CA PRO A 50 -0.17 -1.49 -3.62
C PRO A 50 0.87 -0.69 -4.42
N GLN A 51 1.92 -0.17 -3.79
CA GLN A 51 2.99 0.53 -4.52
C GLN A 51 3.90 -0.44 -5.28
N LEU A 52 4.23 -1.60 -4.69
CA LEU A 52 5.01 -2.63 -5.35
C LEU A 52 4.26 -3.23 -6.56
N ILE A 53 2.94 -3.46 -6.44
CA ILE A 53 2.12 -3.95 -7.56
C ILE A 53 2.09 -2.94 -8.72
N LYS A 54 2.09 -1.62 -8.46
CA LYS A 54 2.17 -0.61 -9.53
C LYS A 54 3.46 -0.69 -10.34
N VAL A 55 4.59 -0.95 -9.67
CA VAL A 55 5.89 -1.13 -10.35
C VAL A 55 5.85 -2.40 -11.20
N ILE A 56 5.34 -3.51 -10.65
CA ILE A 56 5.18 -4.77 -11.38
C ILE A 56 4.23 -4.59 -12.56
N TYR A 57 3.14 -3.84 -12.41
CA TYR A 57 2.20 -3.54 -13.48
C TYR A 57 2.91 -2.91 -14.67
N PHE A 58 3.70 -1.86 -14.43
CA PHE A 58 4.45 -1.16 -15.48
C PHE A 58 5.45 -2.09 -16.17
N ILE A 59 6.24 -2.84 -15.38
CA ILE A 59 7.24 -3.78 -15.92
C ILE A 59 6.55 -4.86 -16.78
N GLY A 60 5.49 -5.49 -16.27
CA GLY A 60 4.76 -6.51 -16.99
C GLY A 60 4.08 -5.99 -18.26
N ALA A 61 3.50 -4.79 -18.22
CA ALA A 61 2.93 -4.15 -19.40
C ALA A 61 4.01 -3.88 -20.47
N CYS A 62 5.20 -3.42 -20.07
CA CYS A 62 6.33 -3.27 -20.98
C CYS A 62 6.76 -4.61 -21.60
N PHE A 63 6.85 -5.68 -20.81
CA PHE A 63 7.21 -7.02 -21.31
C PHE A 63 6.18 -7.58 -22.28
N ILE A 64 4.89 -7.51 -21.96
CA ILE A 64 3.81 -7.97 -22.84
C ILE A 64 3.81 -7.17 -24.14
N THR A 65 4.01 -5.85 -24.04
CA THR A 65 4.04 -4.97 -25.20
C THR A 65 5.26 -5.25 -26.09
N ALA A 66 6.44 -5.42 -25.49
CA ALA A 66 7.65 -5.78 -26.22
C ALA A 66 7.53 -7.15 -26.88
N GLY A 67 7.04 -8.17 -26.16
CA GLY A 67 6.83 -9.52 -26.69
C GLY A 67 5.84 -9.53 -27.85
N GLY A 68 4.69 -8.89 -27.70
CA GLY A 68 3.69 -8.81 -28.76
C GLY A 68 4.19 -8.03 -29.99
N LEU A 69 4.97 -6.97 -29.79
CA LEU A 69 5.57 -6.20 -30.88
C LEU A 69 6.65 -7.01 -31.62
N LEU A 70 7.49 -7.76 -30.90
CA LEU A 70 8.48 -8.66 -31.48
C LEU A 70 7.82 -9.78 -32.30
N SER A 71 6.70 -10.34 -31.84
CA SER A 71 5.94 -11.34 -32.60
C SER A 71 5.37 -10.79 -33.92
N ILE A 72 5.14 -9.47 -34.01
CA ILE A 72 4.65 -8.81 -35.23
C ILE A 72 5.79 -8.46 -36.19
N LEU A 73 6.86 -7.85 -35.66
CA LEU A 73 7.98 -7.33 -36.45
C LEU A 73 8.92 -8.45 -36.93
N SER A 74 9.12 -9.47 -36.10
CA SER A 74 10.05 -10.57 -36.33
C SER A 74 9.38 -11.90 -35.99
N PRO A 75 8.44 -12.38 -36.83
CA PRO A 75 7.71 -13.62 -36.55
C PRO A 75 8.67 -14.82 -36.41
N ASP A 76 9.77 -14.85 -37.17
CA ASP A 76 10.75 -15.94 -37.15
C ASP A 76 11.57 -16.00 -35.83
N ALA A 77 11.62 -14.90 -35.07
CA ALA A 77 12.35 -14.86 -33.81
C ALA A 77 11.62 -15.59 -32.67
N LEU A 78 10.30 -15.80 -32.81
CA LEU A 78 9.41 -16.36 -31.79
C LEU A 78 8.55 -17.52 -32.32
N ASP A 79 8.78 -18.00 -33.54
CA ASP A 79 8.03 -19.11 -34.15
C ASP A 79 8.49 -20.47 -33.61
N GLU A 80 8.33 -20.68 -32.30
CA GLU A 80 8.66 -21.95 -31.64
C GLU A 80 7.71 -23.09 -32.08
N TYR A 81 6.51 -22.74 -32.56
CA TYR A 81 5.45 -23.69 -32.92
C TYR A 81 5.29 -23.95 -34.42
N ALA A 82 6.13 -23.34 -35.28
CA ALA A 82 6.04 -23.45 -36.74
C ALA A 82 4.61 -23.22 -37.28
N ALA A 83 3.84 -22.36 -36.61
CA ALA A 83 2.41 -22.13 -36.89
C ALA A 83 2.22 -21.29 -38.17
N GLY A 84 3.32 -20.81 -38.74
CA GLY A 84 3.37 -20.00 -39.92
C GLY A 84 3.22 -18.50 -39.61
N PRO A 85 3.81 -17.63 -40.45
CA PRO A 85 4.03 -16.21 -40.17
C PRO A 85 2.75 -15.36 -40.10
N ILE A 86 1.60 -15.92 -40.45
CA ILE A 86 0.29 -15.25 -40.33
C ILE A 86 -0.27 -15.47 -38.92
N PHE A 87 -0.15 -16.69 -38.38
CA PHE A 87 -0.69 -17.06 -37.09
C PHE A 87 0.11 -16.43 -35.94
N THR A 88 1.44 -16.38 -36.06
CA THR A 88 2.33 -15.69 -35.10
C THR A 88 2.04 -14.19 -35.02
N ARG A 89 1.79 -13.52 -36.16
CA ARG A 89 1.43 -12.09 -36.19
C ARG A 89 0.07 -11.84 -35.54
N LEU A 90 -0.92 -12.66 -35.85
CA LEU A 90 -2.25 -12.56 -35.24
C LEU A 90 -2.18 -12.81 -33.72
N GLY A 91 -1.36 -13.79 -33.30
CA GLY A 91 -1.05 -14.05 -31.90
C GLY A 91 -0.37 -12.87 -31.20
N GLY A 92 0.56 -12.17 -31.87
CA GLY A 92 1.19 -10.96 -31.35
C GLY A 92 0.22 -9.81 -31.13
N VAL A 93 -0.71 -9.59 -32.08
CA VAL A 93 -1.78 -8.58 -31.94
C VAL A 93 -2.74 -8.96 -30.81
N ALA A 94 -3.13 -10.24 -30.73
CA ALA A 94 -3.96 -10.75 -29.65
C ALA A 94 -3.27 -10.60 -28.28
N ALA A 95 -1.96 -10.88 -28.18
CA ALA A 95 -1.18 -10.69 -26.97
C ALA A 95 -1.09 -9.20 -26.56
N LEU A 96 -0.93 -8.29 -27.52
CA LEU A 96 -0.92 -6.85 -27.25
C LEU A 96 -2.24 -6.37 -26.64
N VAL A 97 -3.37 -6.83 -27.17
CA VAL A 97 -4.70 -6.40 -26.73
C VAL A 97 -5.16 -7.20 -25.51
N MET A 98 -5.32 -8.51 -25.66
CA MET A 98 -5.83 -9.39 -24.60
C MET A 98 -4.81 -9.56 -23.47
N GLY A 99 -3.52 -9.66 -23.78
CA GLY A 99 -2.48 -9.79 -22.77
C GLY A 99 -2.42 -8.56 -21.86
N ASN A 100 -2.39 -7.34 -22.42
CA ASN A 100 -2.44 -6.13 -21.60
C ASN A 100 -3.76 -6.00 -20.82
N LEU A 101 -4.89 -6.35 -21.43
CA LEU A 101 -6.20 -6.27 -20.77
C LEU A 101 -6.27 -7.21 -19.56
N VAL A 102 -5.89 -8.47 -19.75
CA VAL A 102 -5.86 -9.48 -18.66
C VAL A 102 -4.87 -9.06 -17.59
N TRP A 103 -3.67 -8.61 -17.98
CA TRP A 103 -2.66 -8.12 -17.04
C TRP A 103 -3.18 -6.96 -16.18
N ARG A 104 -3.86 -6.00 -16.81
CA ARG A 104 -4.49 -4.88 -16.11
C ARG A 104 -5.52 -5.35 -15.09
N ILE A 105 -6.42 -6.25 -15.47
CA ILE A 105 -7.46 -6.77 -14.58
C ILE A 105 -6.83 -7.52 -13.39
N MET A 106 -5.80 -8.34 -13.63
CA MET A 106 -5.11 -9.09 -12.57
C MET A 106 -4.40 -8.15 -11.60
N CYS A 107 -3.69 -7.13 -12.09
CA CYS A 107 -2.99 -6.16 -11.25
C CYS A 107 -3.97 -5.25 -10.47
N GLU A 108 -5.01 -4.74 -11.12
CA GLU A 108 -6.05 -3.93 -10.45
C GLU A 108 -6.79 -4.77 -9.39
N GLY A 109 -7.12 -6.04 -9.71
CA GLY A 109 -7.72 -6.97 -8.76
C GLY A 109 -6.86 -7.22 -7.53
N ALA A 110 -5.55 -7.44 -7.73
CA ALA A 110 -4.62 -7.60 -6.61
C ALA A 110 -4.58 -6.35 -5.72
N ILE A 111 -4.47 -5.15 -6.30
CA ILE A 111 -4.47 -3.89 -5.54
C ILE A 111 -5.78 -3.72 -4.77
N LEU A 112 -6.92 -3.97 -5.42
CA LEU A 112 -8.24 -3.85 -4.82
C LEU A 112 -8.42 -4.78 -3.61
N LEU A 113 -7.93 -6.01 -3.68
CA LEU A 113 -7.99 -6.95 -2.55
C LEU A 113 -7.22 -6.43 -1.33
N PHE A 114 -6.02 -5.86 -1.54
CA PHE A 114 -5.27 -5.23 -0.45
C PHE A 114 -5.99 -4.02 0.12
N SER A 115 -6.52 -3.14 -0.72
CA SER A 115 -7.29 -1.97 -0.26
C SER A 115 -8.56 -2.37 0.51
N LEU A 116 -9.25 -3.44 0.08
CA LEU A 116 -10.44 -3.93 0.77
C LEU A 116 -10.11 -4.49 2.15
N HIS A 117 -8.98 -5.20 2.28
CA HIS A 117 -8.50 -5.70 3.57
C HIS A 117 -8.21 -4.55 4.55
N GLU A 118 -7.55 -3.47 4.11
CA GLU A 118 -7.33 -2.28 4.95
C GLU A 118 -8.63 -1.65 5.41
N LEU A 119 -9.58 -1.52 4.49
CA LEU A 119 -10.88 -0.91 4.78
C LEU A 119 -11.62 -1.71 5.86
N LEU A 120 -11.64 -3.04 5.74
CA LEU A 120 -12.26 -3.94 6.73
C LEU A 120 -11.64 -3.79 8.12
N VAL A 121 -10.31 -3.79 8.21
CA VAL A 121 -9.59 -3.61 9.49
C VAL A 121 -9.90 -2.24 10.10
N SER A 122 -10.03 -1.20 9.26
CA SER A 122 -10.37 0.14 9.73
C SER A 122 -11.79 0.23 10.29
N ILE A 123 -12.75 -0.49 9.68
CA ILE A 123 -14.14 -0.53 10.11
C ILE A 123 -14.26 -1.29 11.43
N ASP A 124 -13.61 -2.44 11.56
CA ASP A 124 -13.59 -3.23 12.80
C ASP A 124 -13.06 -2.40 13.98
N THR A 125 -11.93 -1.71 13.76
CA THR A 125 -11.32 -0.84 14.77
C THR A 125 -12.26 0.30 15.21
N ARG A 126 -12.92 0.98 14.27
CA ARG A 126 -13.88 2.05 14.58
C ARG A 126 -15.12 1.53 15.30
N THR A 127 -15.61 0.37 14.89
CA THR A 127 -16.78 -0.27 15.50
C THR A 127 -16.48 -0.65 16.95
N GLY A 128 -15.30 -1.20 17.23
CA GLY A 128 -14.84 -1.49 18.59
C GLY A 128 -14.75 -0.23 19.48
N LEU A 129 -14.30 0.89 18.92
CA LEU A 129 -14.28 2.17 19.65
C LEU A 129 -15.70 2.66 19.98
N LEU A 130 -16.65 2.57 19.04
CA LEU A 130 -18.04 2.98 19.28
C LEU A 130 -18.72 2.13 20.35
N VAL A 131 -18.54 0.79 20.33
CA VAL A 131 -19.05 -0.10 21.38
C VAL A 131 -18.46 0.27 22.74
N ARG A 132 -17.16 0.59 22.81
CA ARG A 132 -16.49 0.97 24.05
C ARG A 132 -16.92 2.34 24.57
N GLN A 133 -17.26 3.28 23.69
CA GLN A 133 -17.85 4.57 24.07
C GLN A 133 -19.28 4.39 24.59
N GLY A 134 -20.10 3.56 23.94
CA GLY A 134 -21.45 3.21 24.42
C GLY A 134 -21.43 2.63 25.84
N LYS A 135 -20.53 1.67 26.11
CA LYS A 135 -20.37 1.07 27.44
C LYS A 135 -19.90 2.05 28.53
N ARG A 136 -19.32 3.20 28.17
CA ARG A 136 -18.85 4.21 29.14
C ARG A 136 -19.94 5.24 29.50
N ILE A 137 -21.10 5.20 28.83
CA ILE A 137 -22.20 6.16 29.02
C ILE A 137 -23.29 5.57 29.94
N GLU A 138 -23.28 4.27 30.20
CA GLU A 138 -24.10 3.66 31.26
C GLU A 138 -23.45 3.91 32.64
N PRO A 139 -24.12 4.64 33.56
CA PRO A 139 -23.61 5.00 34.89
C PRO A 139 -23.60 3.85 35.90
#